data_AF-A0A5N6PZT1-F1
#
_entry.id   AF-A0A5N6PZT1-F1
#
_cell.length_a   1.000
_cell.length_b   1.000
_cell.length_c   1.000
_cell.angle_alpha   90.00
_cell.angle_beta   90.00
_cell.angle_gamma   90.00
#
_symmetry.space_group_name_H-M   'P 1'
#
loop_
_entity.id
_entity.type
_entity.pdbx_description
1 polymer ?
#
loop_
_entity_poly.entity_id
_entity_poly.type
_entity_poly.pdbx_seq_one_letter_code
_entity_poly.pdbx_strand_id
1 'polypeptide(L)'
;MIKASHIKTRTGRRPCATSVYGHYANECQNQKGEDKKQEETHLVQSKDVPSSVPDWVIKVETLKQVESISSEGYGCLNIKMRYRAGKKACEATERIKDLTTENNAFVWTDAPIPTGRVDSKPATSTPSSHGVNFKSRDRPFNEALKWLQQDNNQSQVIALCGMGGVGKSTMMEQLRTVANDKNMFN
;
A
#
# COMPACT_ATOMS: atom_id res chain seq x y z
N MET A 1 -1.31 2.22 -17.20
CA MET A 1 -2.09 3.32 -17.85
C MET A 1 -2.98 2.70 -18.91
N ILE A 2 -4.24 2.36 -18.56
CA ILE A 2 -5.19 1.82 -19.53
C ILE A 2 -5.52 2.92 -20.53
N LYS A 3 -4.94 2.85 -21.74
CA LYS A 3 -5.36 3.70 -22.85
C LYS A 3 -6.82 3.38 -23.09
N ALA A 4 -7.69 4.39 -22.98
CA ALA A 4 -9.09 4.26 -23.36
C ALA A 4 -9.17 3.92 -24.85
N SER A 5 -9.14 2.62 -25.15
CA SER A 5 -9.31 2.08 -26.48
C SER A 5 -10.74 2.44 -26.92
N HIS A 6 -10.88 3.44 -27.79
CA HIS A 6 -12.13 3.63 -28.51
C HIS A 6 -12.40 2.36 -29.32
N ILE A 7 -13.32 1.53 -28.84
CA ILE A 7 -13.85 0.38 -29.60
C ILE A 7 -14.59 0.95 -30.82
N LYS A 8 -13.87 1.24 -31.90
CA LYS A 8 -14.45 1.59 -33.19
C LYS A 8 -14.88 0.29 -33.87
N THR A 9 -16.18 -0.01 -33.81
CA THR A 9 -16.75 -1.09 -34.63
C THR A 9 -16.81 -0.63 -36.09
N ARG A 10 -16.30 -1.47 -36.99
CA ARG A 10 -16.22 -1.24 -38.45
C ARG A 10 -17.60 -1.18 -39.15
N THR A 11 -18.70 -1.23 -38.41
CA THR A 11 -20.06 -1.50 -38.94
C THR A 11 -21.15 -0.58 -38.41
N GLY A 12 -20.84 0.49 -37.66
CA GLY A 12 -21.85 1.44 -37.17
C GLY A 12 -22.89 0.86 -36.19
N ARG A 13 -22.75 -0.41 -35.78
CA ARG A 13 -23.56 -1.02 -34.71
C ARG A 13 -22.90 -0.81 -33.36
N ARG A 14 -23.70 -0.42 -32.36
CA ARG A 14 -23.26 -0.40 -30.96
C ARG A 14 -22.82 -1.83 -30.58
N PRO A 15 -21.60 -2.02 -30.06
CA PRO A 15 -21.17 -3.34 -29.60
C PRO A 15 -22.11 -3.83 -28.49
N CYS A 16 -22.37 -5.13 -28.45
CA CYS A 16 -23.15 -5.73 -27.37
C CYS A 16 -22.46 -5.43 -26.03
N ALA A 17 -23.24 -5.09 -24.99
CA ALA A 17 -22.70 -4.76 -23.67
C ALA A 17 -21.71 -5.83 -23.15
N THR A 18 -21.98 -7.10 -23.47
CA THR A 18 -21.12 -8.24 -23.14
C THR A 18 -19.76 -8.22 -23.83
N SER A 19 -19.66 -7.78 -25.10
CA SER A 19 -18.37 -7.71 -25.80
C SER A 19 -17.52 -6.54 -25.31
N VAL A 20 -18.17 -5.44 -24.92
CA VAL A 20 -17.50 -4.28 -24.33
C VAL A 20 -16.93 -4.63 -22.95
N TYR A 21 -17.75 -5.27 -22.12
CA TYR A 21 -17.35 -5.77 -20.82
C TYR A 21 -16.14 -6.72 -20.91
N GLY A 22 -16.17 -7.71 -21.81
CA GLY A 22 -15.08 -8.67 -21.96
C GLY A 22 -13.74 -8.02 -22.33
N HIS A 23 -13.75 -6.95 -23.11
CA HIS A 23 -12.53 -6.20 -23.45
C HIS A 23 -11.93 -5.52 -22.21
N TYR A 24 -12.74 -4.73 -21.50
CA TYR A 24 -12.30 -4.00 -20.30
C TYR A 24 -11.89 -4.93 -19.16
N ALA A 25 -12.58 -6.06 -19.00
CA ALA A 25 -12.23 -7.07 -18.02
C ALA A 25 -10.82 -7.63 -18.29
N ASN A 26 -10.49 -7.96 -19.55
CA ASN A 26 -9.16 -8.44 -19.91
C ASN A 26 -8.07 -7.38 -19.68
N GLU A 27 -8.32 -6.12 -20.04
CA GLU A 27 -7.37 -5.02 -19.77
C GLU A 27 -7.10 -4.87 -18.27
N CYS A 28 -8.15 -4.90 -17.45
CA CYS A 28 -8.02 -4.81 -15.98
C CYS A 28 -7.23 -5.99 -15.40
N GLN A 29 -7.44 -7.21 -15.91
CA GLN A 29 -6.68 -8.40 -15.50
C GLN A 29 -5.20 -8.34 -15.91
N ASN A 30 -4.91 -7.83 -17.11
CA ASN A 30 -3.53 -7.63 -17.57
C ASN A 30 -2.81 -6.61 -16.66
N GLN A 31 -3.46 -5.49 -16.36
CA GLN A 31 -2.90 -4.45 -15.49
C GLN A 31 -2.63 -4.99 -14.08
N LYS A 32 -3.54 -5.82 -13.53
CA LYS A 32 -3.31 -6.50 -12.25
C LYS A 32 -2.03 -7.36 -12.28
N GLY A 33 -1.79 -8.07 -13.38
CA GLY A 33 -0.55 -8.85 -13.55
C GLY A 33 0.70 -7.97 -13.57
N GLU A 34 0.63 -6.81 -14.22
CA GLU A 34 1.72 -5.82 -14.22
C GLU A 34 1.97 -5.24 -12.84
N ASP A 35 0.92 -4.79 -12.15
CA ASP A 35 1.02 -4.13 -10.84
C ASP A 35 1.55 -5.09 -9.78
N LYS A 36 1.12 -6.36 -9.83
CA LYS A 36 1.65 -7.41 -8.93
C LYS A 36 3.14 -7.67 -9.18
N LYS A 37 3.56 -7.71 -10.45
CA LYS A 37 4.99 -7.86 -10.80
C LYS A 37 5.80 -6.64 -10.35
N GLN A 38 5.22 -5.45 -10.44
CA GLN A 38 5.85 -4.22 -9.98
C GLN A 38 5.97 -4.19 -8.45
N GLU A 39 4.93 -4.58 -7.72
CA GLU A 39 4.95 -4.77 -6.27
C GLU A 39 6.07 -5.74 -5.85
N GLU A 40 6.13 -6.94 -6.45
CA GLU A 40 7.19 -7.93 -6.18
C GLU A 40 8.59 -7.36 -6.43
N THR A 41 8.76 -6.56 -7.50
CA THR A 41 10.04 -5.91 -7.83
C THR A 41 10.40 -4.84 -6.80
N HIS A 42 9.45 -4.01 -6.38
CA HIS A 42 9.67 -2.98 -5.35
C HIS A 42 10.01 -3.61 -4.00
N LEU A 43 9.36 -4.71 -3.62
CA LEU A 43 9.68 -5.44 -2.39
C LEU A 43 11.12 -6.00 -2.40
N VAL A 44 11.55 -6.63 -3.51
CA VAL A 44 12.94 -7.12 -3.65
C VAL A 44 13.94 -5.96 -3.60
N GLN A 45 13.60 -4.82 -4.17
CA GLN A 45 14.44 -3.62 -4.19
C GLN A 45 14.32 -2.76 -2.93
N SER A 46 13.52 -3.16 -1.93
CA SER A 46 13.22 -2.36 -0.74
C SER A 46 12.77 -0.94 -1.08
N LYS A 47 11.84 -0.81 -2.03
CA LYS A 47 11.19 0.44 -2.45
C LYS A 47 9.78 0.54 -1.91
N ASP A 48 9.30 1.77 -1.75
CA ASP A 48 7.94 2.00 -1.27
C ASP A 48 6.89 1.45 -2.24
N VAL A 49 5.88 0.79 -1.68
CA VAL A 49 4.70 0.28 -2.38
C VAL A 49 3.48 1.01 -1.84
N PRO A 50 2.58 1.53 -2.69
CA PRO A 50 1.35 2.16 -2.22
C PRO A 50 0.48 1.17 -1.45
N SER A 51 0.06 1.53 -0.23
CA SER A 51 -0.69 0.64 0.67
C SER A 51 -2.04 0.18 0.13
N SER A 52 -2.59 0.86 -0.88
CA SER A 52 -3.87 0.53 -1.52
C SER A 52 -3.77 -0.52 -2.63
N VAL A 53 -2.57 -0.89 -3.07
CA VAL A 53 -2.37 -1.88 -4.15
C VAL A 53 -2.89 -3.28 -3.76
N PRO A 54 -2.59 -3.83 -2.56
CA PRO A 54 -3.09 -5.15 -2.16
C PRO A 54 -4.63 -5.23 -2.12
N ASP A 55 -5.27 -4.20 -1.56
CA ASP A 55 -6.74 -4.12 -1.50
C ASP A 55 -7.35 -4.06 -2.90
N TRP A 56 -6.73 -3.31 -3.81
CA TRP A 56 -7.17 -3.21 -5.20
C TRP A 56 -7.04 -4.54 -5.94
N VAL A 57 -5.93 -5.28 -5.75
CA VAL A 57 -5.71 -6.62 -6.33
C VAL A 57 -6.84 -7.57 -5.91
N ILE A 58 -7.27 -7.53 -4.64
CA ILE A 58 -8.39 -8.33 -4.13
C ILE A 58 -9.70 -7.93 -4.81
N LYS A 59 -10.00 -6.63 -4.92
CA LYS A 59 -11.21 -6.16 -5.61
C LYS A 59 -11.28 -6.67 -7.05
N VAL A 60 -10.17 -6.67 -7.80
CA VAL A 60 -10.12 -7.18 -9.19
C VAL A 60 -10.38 -8.69 -9.26
N GLU A 61 -9.95 -9.47 -8.26
CA GLU A 61 -10.26 -10.91 -8.18
C GLU A 61 -11.74 -11.18 -7.93
N THR A 62 -12.36 -10.40 -7.05
CA THR A 62 -13.77 -10.57 -6.72
C THR A 62 -14.70 -10.30 -7.91
N LEU A 63 -14.36 -9.33 -8.79
CA LEU A 63 -15.13 -9.08 -10.01
C LEU A 63 -15.23 -10.32 -10.91
N LYS A 64 -14.10 -11.01 -11.13
CA LYS A 64 -14.04 -12.23 -11.96
C LYS A 64 -14.98 -13.32 -11.46
N GLN A 65 -15.13 -13.46 -10.13
CA GLN A 65 -16.04 -14.45 -9.55
C GLN A 65 -17.51 -14.10 -9.79
N VAL A 66 -17.88 -12.82 -9.63
CA VAL A 66 -19.26 -12.32 -9.75
C VAL A 66 -19.75 -12.31 -11.20
N GLU A 67 -18.85 -12.13 -12.17
CA GLU A 67 -19.20 -11.95 -13.58
C GLU A 67 -19.14 -13.22 -14.44
N SER A 68 -18.94 -14.39 -13.81
CA SER A 68 -19.16 -15.71 -14.42
C SER A 68 -20.65 -15.98 -14.70
N ILE A 69 -21.32 -15.08 -15.40
CA ILE A 69 -22.73 -15.22 -15.78
C ILE A 69 -22.75 -16.13 -17.01
N SER A 70 -23.08 -17.42 -16.78
CA SER A 70 -23.31 -18.37 -17.86
C SER A 70 -24.34 -17.81 -18.85
N SER A 71 -23.96 -17.81 -20.14
CA SER A 71 -24.82 -17.45 -21.26
C SER A 71 -25.57 -18.64 -21.85
N GLU A 72 -25.49 -19.81 -21.21
CA GLU A 72 -26.01 -21.06 -21.77
C GLU A 72 -27.55 -21.07 -21.78
N GLY A 73 -28.10 -21.12 -22.99
CA GLY A 73 -29.44 -21.65 -23.23
C GLY A 73 -30.58 -20.62 -23.33
N TYR A 74 -30.39 -19.45 -23.94
CA TYR A 74 -31.50 -18.51 -24.13
C TYR A 74 -31.81 -18.24 -25.60
N GLY A 75 -32.92 -18.82 -26.08
CA GLY A 75 -33.51 -18.51 -27.39
C GLY A 75 -33.91 -17.04 -27.55
N CYS A 76 -34.25 -16.64 -28.77
CA CYS A 76 -34.38 -15.21 -29.15
C CYS A 76 -35.48 -14.42 -28.41
N LEU A 77 -36.40 -15.09 -27.72
CA LEU A 77 -37.63 -14.50 -27.18
C LEU A 77 -37.59 -14.11 -25.69
N ASN A 78 -36.52 -14.39 -24.95
CA ASN A 78 -36.50 -14.13 -23.51
C ASN A 78 -35.99 -12.70 -23.16
N ILE A 79 -36.80 -11.68 -23.47
CA ILE A 79 -36.43 -10.27 -23.34
C ILE A 79 -36.09 -9.85 -21.89
N LYS A 80 -36.77 -10.43 -20.89
CA LYS A 80 -36.52 -10.17 -19.45
C LYS A 80 -35.13 -10.64 -19.03
N MET A 81 -34.67 -11.78 -19.56
CA MET A 81 -33.33 -12.30 -19.30
C MET A 81 -32.26 -11.46 -19.99
N ARG A 82 -32.49 -11.03 -21.24
CA ARG A 82 -31.60 -10.10 -21.94
C ARG A 82 -31.45 -8.78 -21.19
N TYR A 83 -32.55 -8.22 -20.68
CA TYR A 83 -32.50 -7.01 -19.86
C TYR A 83 -31.70 -7.20 -18.58
N ARG A 84 -31.90 -8.32 -17.86
CA ARG A 84 -31.14 -8.64 -16.64
C ARG A 84 -29.65 -8.83 -16.93
N ALA A 85 -29.30 -9.57 -17.99
CA ALA A 85 -27.92 -9.79 -18.41
C ALA A 85 -27.26 -8.48 -18.84
N GLY A 86 -27.96 -7.65 -19.62
CA GLY A 86 -27.49 -6.32 -20.01
C GLY A 86 -27.26 -5.41 -18.81
N LYS A 87 -28.19 -5.37 -17.85
CA LYS A 87 -28.06 -4.59 -16.62
C LYS A 87 -26.82 -5.02 -15.81
N LYS A 88 -26.64 -6.32 -15.59
CA LYS A 88 -25.45 -6.85 -14.91
C LYS A 88 -24.15 -6.50 -15.64
N ALA A 89 -24.13 -6.58 -16.98
CA ALA A 89 -22.97 -6.19 -17.78
C ALA A 89 -22.67 -4.68 -17.71
N CYS A 90 -23.69 -3.83 -17.60
CA CYS A 90 -23.50 -2.39 -17.37
C CYS A 90 -22.91 -2.12 -15.99
N GLU A 91 -23.47 -2.70 -14.92
CA GLU A 91 -22.95 -2.57 -13.55
C GLU A 91 -21.50 -3.07 -13.43
N ALA A 92 -21.20 -4.18 -14.08
CA ALA A 92 -19.86 -4.73 -14.21
C ALA A 92 -18.88 -3.74 -14.87
N THR A 93 -19.29 -3.13 -15.98
CA THR A 93 -18.50 -2.14 -16.70
C THR A 93 -18.23 -0.89 -15.85
N GLU A 94 -19.19 -0.45 -15.06
CA GLU A 94 -19.00 0.67 -14.12
C GLU A 94 -17.97 0.33 -13.05
N ARG A 95 -18.08 -0.84 -12.41
CA ARG A 95 -17.07 -1.28 -11.43
C ARG A 95 -15.66 -1.36 -12.02
N ILE A 96 -15.52 -1.83 -13.26
CA ILE A 96 -14.20 -1.86 -13.93
C ILE A 96 -13.67 -0.43 -14.14
N LYS A 97 -14.51 0.53 -14.50
CA LYS A 97 -14.10 1.94 -14.65
C LYS A 97 -13.65 2.53 -13.32
N ASP A 98 -14.34 2.21 -12.22
CA ASP A 98 -13.97 2.67 -10.89
C ASP A 98 -12.59 2.10 -10.50
N LEU A 99 -12.38 0.79 -10.66
CA LEU A 99 -11.07 0.17 -10.39
C LEU A 99 -9.95 0.70 -11.28
N THR A 100 -10.26 1.01 -12.55
CA THR A 100 -9.30 1.65 -13.45
C THR A 100 -8.91 3.03 -12.95
N THR A 101 -9.88 3.79 -12.42
CA THR A 101 -9.64 5.12 -11.87
C THR A 101 -8.83 5.05 -10.57
N GLU A 102 -9.15 4.11 -9.67
CA GLU A 102 -8.36 3.83 -8.47
C GLU A 102 -6.90 3.50 -8.83
N ASN A 103 -6.68 2.63 -9.82
CA ASN A 103 -5.34 2.24 -10.25
C ASN A 103 -4.54 3.42 -10.82
N ASN A 104 -5.15 4.20 -11.71
CA ASN A 104 -4.49 5.38 -12.28
C ASN A 104 -4.12 6.45 -11.23
N ALA A 105 -4.72 6.40 -10.04
CA ALA A 105 -4.38 7.29 -8.92
C ALA A 105 -3.16 6.81 -8.11
N PHE A 106 -2.67 5.58 -8.32
CA PHE A 106 -1.49 5.08 -7.64
C PHE A 106 -0.23 5.83 -8.09
N VAL A 107 0.40 6.52 -7.16
CA VAL A 107 1.70 7.14 -7.36
C VAL A 107 2.77 6.13 -6.98
N TRP A 108 3.34 5.47 -7.97
CA TRP A 108 4.49 4.61 -7.78
C TRP A 108 5.74 5.47 -7.63
N THR A 109 6.44 5.30 -6.51
CA THR A 109 7.68 6.00 -6.22
C THR A 109 8.86 5.03 -6.22
N ASP A 110 9.93 5.38 -6.92
CA ASP A 110 11.22 4.68 -6.83
C ASP A 110 11.99 4.98 -5.53
N ALA A 111 11.37 5.72 -4.61
CA ALA A 111 11.97 6.04 -3.33
C ALA A 111 12.29 4.74 -2.56
N PRO A 112 13.53 4.59 -2.05
CA PRO A 112 13.84 3.49 -1.16
C PRO A 112 13.01 3.64 0.11
N ILE A 113 12.56 2.51 0.68
CA ILE A 113 11.86 2.48 1.96
C ILE A 113 12.78 3.19 2.98
N PRO A 114 12.30 4.24 3.67
CA PRO A 114 13.07 4.89 4.71
C PRO A 114 13.50 3.83 5.73
N THR A 115 14.80 3.65 5.89
CA THR A 115 15.38 2.67 6.81
C THR A 115 14.92 3.01 8.23
N GLY A 116 13.91 2.30 8.75
CA GLY A 116 13.35 2.55 10.09
C GLY A 116 11.84 2.39 10.25
N ARG A 117 11.03 2.35 9.17
CA ARG A 117 9.60 2.02 9.28
C ARG A 117 9.39 0.50 9.37
N VAL A 118 9.67 -0.06 10.54
CA VAL A 118 8.75 -1.07 11.06
C VAL A 118 7.56 -0.28 11.55
N ASP A 119 6.34 -0.61 11.11
CA ASP A 119 5.11 -0.12 11.74
C ASP A 119 5.29 -0.32 13.23
N SER A 120 5.66 0.76 13.91
CA SER A 120 6.02 0.73 15.30
C SER A 120 4.68 0.59 15.99
N LYS A 121 4.21 -0.65 16.15
CA LYS A 121 3.29 -0.95 17.23
C LYS A 121 3.93 -0.27 18.44
N PRO A 122 3.28 0.73 19.07
CA PRO A 122 3.78 1.20 20.33
C PRO A 122 3.77 -0.05 21.20
N ALA A 123 4.95 -0.58 21.51
CA ALA A 123 5.05 -1.50 22.62
C ALA A 123 4.55 -0.66 23.79
N THR A 124 3.36 -0.97 24.28
CA THR A 124 2.78 -0.39 25.49
C THR A 124 3.68 -0.74 26.65
N SER A 125 4.79 -0.03 26.75
CA SER A 125 5.64 0.04 27.90
C SER A 125 5.34 1.41 28.44
N THR A 126 4.39 1.49 29.37
CA THR A 126 4.12 2.71 30.12
C THR A 126 5.46 3.25 30.60
N PRO A 127 5.93 4.41 30.13
CA PRO A 127 7.09 5.02 30.76
C PRO A 127 6.66 5.28 32.20
N SER A 128 7.32 4.65 33.15
CA SER A 128 7.15 5.00 34.56
C SER A 128 7.33 6.52 34.64
N SER A 129 6.29 7.25 35.06
CA SER A 129 6.26 8.72 35.05
C SER A 129 7.22 9.35 36.05
N HIS A 130 8.19 8.58 36.54
CA HIS A 130 9.16 8.96 37.53
C HIS A 130 10.52 8.80 36.87
N GLY A 131 11.08 9.94 36.46
CA GLY A 131 12.42 10.03 35.91
C GLY A 131 13.39 9.31 36.84
N VAL A 132 13.74 8.08 36.48
CA VAL A 132 14.89 7.38 37.06
C VAL A 132 16.13 8.12 36.57
N ASN A 133 16.47 9.16 37.31
CA ASN A 133 17.67 9.95 37.12
C ASN A 133 18.84 9.13 37.68
N PHE A 134 19.35 8.21 36.86
CA PHE A 134 20.57 7.50 37.19
C PHE A 134 21.75 8.44 37.02
N LYS A 135 22.08 9.21 38.06
CA LYS A 135 23.24 10.13 38.05
C LYS A 135 24.55 9.47 37.58
N SER A 136 24.71 8.16 37.81
CA SER A 136 25.87 7.39 37.33
C SER A 136 25.97 7.29 35.80
N ARG A 137 24.88 7.56 35.08
CA ARG A 137 24.74 7.44 33.63
C ARG A 137 24.59 8.78 32.92
N ASP A 138 24.69 9.90 33.63
CA ASP A 138 24.59 11.25 33.05
C ASP A 138 25.66 11.50 31.98
N ARG A 139 26.89 11.01 32.22
CA ARG A 139 27.99 11.17 31.26
C ARG A 139 27.72 10.46 29.92
N PRO A 140 27.48 9.13 29.88
CA PRO A 140 27.18 8.46 28.62
C PRO A 140 25.85 8.92 28.01
N PHE A 141 24.88 9.37 28.81
CA PHE A 141 23.63 9.93 28.31
C PHE A 141 23.82 11.25 27.58
N ASN A 142 24.51 12.21 28.21
CA ASN A 142 24.78 13.51 27.60
C ASN A 142 25.69 13.38 26.39
N GLU A 143 26.63 12.42 26.41
CA GLU A 143 27.45 12.10 25.25
C GLU A 143 26.59 11.59 24.10
N ALA A 144 25.76 10.55 24.32
CA ALA A 144 24.86 10.03 23.30
C ALA A 144 23.90 11.10 22.74
N LEU A 145 23.35 11.95 23.61
CA LEU A 145 22.48 13.04 23.21
C LEU A 145 23.21 14.10 22.39
N LYS A 146 24.44 14.47 22.78
CA LYS A 146 25.27 15.41 22.03
C LYS A 146 25.61 14.86 20.65
N TRP A 147 25.94 13.56 20.56
CA TRP A 147 26.16 12.88 19.28
C TRP A 147 24.91 13.01 18.40
N LEU A 148 23.73 12.64 18.90
CA LEU A 148 22.46 12.80 18.16
C LEU A 148 22.19 14.24 17.70
N GLN A 149 22.68 15.25 18.41
CA GLN A 149 22.51 16.66 18.05
C GLN A 149 23.51 17.16 16.99
N GLN A 150 24.54 16.39 16.63
CA GLN A 150 25.52 16.86 15.66
C GLN A 150 24.90 16.92 14.26
N ASP A 151 24.83 18.13 13.70
CA ASP A 151 24.17 18.44 12.43
C ASP A 151 25.09 18.14 11.23
N ASN A 152 25.46 16.86 11.11
CA ASN A 152 26.52 16.41 10.20
C ASN A 152 25.97 16.01 8.82
N ASN A 153 24.65 16.12 8.60
CA ASN A 153 23.93 15.56 7.43
C ASN A 153 24.21 14.07 7.14
N GLN A 154 24.78 13.33 8.10
CA GLN A 154 25.10 11.92 7.99
C GLN A 154 24.28 11.13 9.01
N SER A 155 23.78 9.96 8.61
CA SER A 155 23.10 9.03 9.51
C SER A 155 24.04 8.58 10.62
N GLN A 156 23.69 8.91 11.86
CA GLN A 156 24.47 8.54 13.04
C GLN A 156 23.91 7.28 13.70
N VAL A 157 24.80 6.38 14.09
CA VAL A 157 24.44 5.13 14.75
C VAL A 157 25.11 5.08 16.12
N ILE A 158 24.31 4.90 17.17
CA ILE A 158 24.79 4.76 18.55
C ILE A 158 24.52 3.32 19.00
N ALA A 159 25.58 2.63 19.42
CA ALA A 159 25.49 1.29 19.98
C ALA A 159 25.73 1.33 21.51
N LEU A 160 24.80 0.75 22.28
CA LEU A 160 24.95 0.55 23.72
C LEU A 160 25.27 -0.91 24.02
N CYS A 161 26.50 -1.19 24.48
CA CYS A 161 26.95 -2.54 24.84
C CYS A 161 27.16 -2.68 26.36
N GLY A 162 26.98 -3.89 26.90
CA GLY A 162 27.21 -4.17 28.32
C GLY A 162 26.42 -5.38 28.84
N MET A 163 26.65 -5.77 30.09
CA MET A 163 25.96 -6.89 30.76
C MET A 163 24.43 -6.70 30.80
N GLY A 164 23.68 -7.80 30.97
CA GLY A 164 22.24 -7.77 31.20
C GLY A 164 21.87 -6.98 32.47
N GLY A 165 20.67 -6.40 32.52
CA GLY A 165 20.18 -5.72 33.73
C GLY A 165 20.77 -4.33 34.02
N VAL A 166 21.78 -3.86 33.27
CA VAL A 166 22.40 -2.54 33.48
C VAL A 166 21.58 -1.36 32.94
N GLY A 167 20.33 -1.57 32.50
CA GLY A 167 19.44 -0.49 32.09
C GLY A 167 19.72 0.13 30.70
N LYS A 168 20.39 -0.59 29.78
CA LYS A 168 20.67 -0.08 28.42
C LYS A 168 19.39 0.29 27.66
N SER A 169 18.38 -0.58 27.70
CA SER A 169 17.09 -0.32 27.05
C SER A 169 16.36 0.86 27.70
N THR A 170 16.43 0.99 29.03
CA THR A 170 15.85 2.12 29.76
C THR A 170 16.49 3.45 29.37
N MET A 171 17.82 3.47 29.21
CA MET A 171 18.55 4.65 28.75
C MET A 171 18.16 5.04 27.32
N MET A 172 17.97 4.05 26.43
CA MET A 172 17.52 4.30 25.06
C MET A 172 16.11 4.89 25.00
N GLU A 173 15.19 4.43 25.86
CA GLU A 173 13.83 4.99 25.95
C GLU A 173 13.87 6.45 26.42
N GLN A 174 14.68 6.77 27.43
CA GLN A 174 14.85 8.16 27.90
C GLN A 174 15.43 9.07 26.81
N LEU A 175 16.40 8.57 26.04
CA LEU A 175 17.01 9.31 24.93
C LEU A 175 15.97 9.58 23.84
N ARG A 176 15.11 8.60 23.53
CA ARG A 176 13.99 8.74 22.59
C ARG A 176 13.00 9.81 23.04
N THR A 177 12.59 9.80 24.31
CA THR A 177 11.67 10.81 24.86
C THR A 177 12.26 12.21 24.71
N VAL A 178 13.51 12.43 25.15
CA VAL A 178 14.16 13.74 25.08
C VAL A 178 14.38 14.19 23.63
N ALA A 179 14.71 13.29 22.71
CA ALA A 179 14.92 13.62 21.30
C ALA A 179 13.60 13.99 20.60
N ASN A 180 12.49 13.33 20.95
CA ASN A 180 11.15 13.68 20.48
C ASN A 180 10.71 15.04 21.05
N ASP A 181 10.90 15.29 22.34
CA ASP A 181 10.56 16.57 22.98
C ASP A 181 11.32 17.74 22.34
N LYS A 182 12.54 17.48 21.84
CA LYS A 182 13.39 18.44 21.14
C LYS A 182 13.17 18.51 19.62
N ASN A 183 12.23 17.73 19.07
CA ASN A 183 11.99 17.61 17.62
C ASN A 183 13.27 17.36 16.81
N MET A 184 14.13 16.44 17.29
CA MET A 184 15.42 16.14 16.65
C MET A 184 15.31 15.29 15.37
N PHE A 185 14.12 14.76 15.09
CA PHE A 185 13.84 13.94 13.91
C PHE A 185 12.69 14.58 13.12
N ASN A 186 12.88 14.78 11.82
CA ASN A 186 11.87 15.27 10.88
C ASN A 186 11.12 14.12 10.23
#